data_AF-A0A7S2AM35-F1
#
_entry.id   AF-A0A7S2AM35-F1
#
_cell.length_a   1.000
_cell.length_b   1.000
_cell.length_c   1.000
_cell.angle_alpha   90.00
_cell.angle_beta   90.00
_cell.angle_gamma   90.00
#
_symmetry.space_group_name_H-M   'P 1'
#
loop_
_entity.id
_entity.type
_entity.pdbx_description
1 polymer ?
#
loop_
_entity_poly.entity_id
_entity_poly.type
_entity_poly.pdbx_seq_one_letter_code
_entity_poly.pdbx_strand_id
1 'polypeptide(L)'
;QASHVMVDDTFTKKFCGSSGVPGSTLLHLRDTFETRHPRHERSATAASFRWENWHVGGGQYSMLRTPCASYFSPDADDNSNLFEDLTDMITEFGQRQLGMNAVTPPWMSCYVDGHEQRLHTDSTHGPWAFVLSLTPDDCVTALEDGGGDTLIMNPSVLDYWRGYDGFAREEGDLFQSVRPQMGRIIAFDPRLPHGVRQVRGPRHMSRGRLVIHGWFSEPTPFFYGGLAVSNNPEEGGEALEEAAASVLDGALSVAMGSISSLGRLTGCLSARVTVCGKTGKVTGVDALCDTLVVDPDDFQGIIGYTENDEPITEDARADVLLALHGALSSAKFPVPLSGTNDTEITVPFIFE
;
A
#
# COMPACT_ATOMS: atom_id res chain seq x y z
N GLN A 1 -1.08 0.11 -16.78
CA GLN A 1 -0.25 1.28 -16.45
C GLN A 1 0.45 0.96 -15.13
N ALA A 2 1.77 1.07 -15.05
CA ALA A 2 2.48 0.89 -13.77
C ALA A 2 2.00 1.96 -12.80
N SER A 3 1.52 1.55 -11.63
CA SER A 3 1.03 2.47 -10.60
C SER A 3 2.01 2.38 -9.45
N HIS A 4 2.87 3.38 -9.30
CA HIS A 4 3.81 3.47 -8.18
C HIS A 4 3.23 4.23 -6.98
N VAL A 5 2.10 4.91 -7.16
CA VAL A 5 1.42 5.69 -6.12
C VAL A 5 -0.08 5.52 -6.26
N MET A 6 -0.75 5.21 -5.15
CA MET A 6 -2.19 5.13 -5.03
C MET A 6 -2.65 6.07 -3.91
N VAL A 7 -3.64 6.90 -4.20
CA VAL A 7 -4.30 7.76 -3.22
C VAL A 7 -5.78 7.39 -3.20
N ASP A 8 -6.28 6.95 -2.04
CA ASP A 8 -7.68 6.57 -1.86
C ASP A 8 -8.35 7.46 -0.79
N ASP A 9 -9.23 8.35 -1.27
CA ASP A 9 -10.09 9.24 -0.45
C ASP A 9 -11.35 8.56 0.08
N THR A 10 -11.56 7.31 -0.29
CA THR A 10 -12.76 6.52 0.01
C THR A 10 -12.46 5.32 0.90
N PHE A 11 -11.24 5.20 1.43
CA PHE A 11 -10.83 4.13 2.37
C PHE A 11 -11.85 3.97 3.51
N THR A 12 -12.27 5.08 4.13
CA THR A 12 -13.27 5.10 5.20
C THR A 12 -14.65 4.61 4.80
N LYS A 13 -14.99 4.60 3.50
CA LYS A 13 -16.28 4.15 2.99
C LYS A 13 -16.26 2.67 2.58
N LYS A 14 -15.08 2.15 2.26
CA LYS A 14 -14.89 0.80 1.69
C LYS A 14 -14.58 -0.26 2.74
N PHE A 15 -13.85 0.11 3.79
CA PHE A 15 -13.33 -0.84 4.77
C PHE A 15 -13.98 -0.60 6.14
N CYS A 16 -14.36 -1.69 6.80
CA CYS A 16 -15.00 -1.67 8.11
C CYS A 16 -14.17 -2.52 9.07
N GLY A 17 -13.86 -1.99 10.26
CA GLY A 17 -13.40 -2.84 11.36
C GLY A 17 -14.54 -3.70 11.92
N SER A 18 -14.31 -4.35 13.06
CA SER A 18 -15.26 -5.24 13.74
C SER A 18 -16.66 -4.65 13.97
N SER A 19 -16.79 -3.32 14.04
CA SER A 19 -18.09 -2.64 14.16
C SER A 19 -19.03 -2.83 12.96
N GLY A 20 -18.51 -3.21 11.78
CA GLY A 20 -19.27 -3.33 10.54
C GLY A 20 -19.79 -2.00 9.98
N VAL A 21 -19.43 -0.86 10.59
CA VAL A 21 -19.81 0.48 10.13
C VAL A 21 -18.61 1.14 9.47
N PRO A 22 -18.70 1.54 8.18
CA PRO A 22 -17.60 2.21 7.50
C PRO A 22 -17.14 3.47 8.23
N GLY A 23 -15.83 3.60 8.46
CA GLY A 23 -15.20 4.81 8.99
C GLY A 23 -15.32 5.03 10.50
N SER A 24 -16.11 4.23 11.22
CA SER A 24 -16.27 4.34 12.68
C SER A 24 -14.94 4.13 13.42
N THR A 25 -14.14 3.14 13.01
CA THR A 25 -12.83 2.84 13.59
C THR A 25 -11.91 4.06 13.52
N LEU A 26 -11.82 4.76 12.38
CA LEU A 26 -10.95 5.94 12.26
C LEU A 26 -11.43 7.11 13.12
N LEU A 27 -12.75 7.30 13.21
CA LEU A 27 -13.32 8.31 14.10
C LEU A 27 -12.99 7.98 15.58
N HIS A 28 -13.09 6.72 15.99
CA HIS A 28 -12.72 6.28 17.34
C HIS A 28 -11.22 6.43 17.62
N LEU A 29 -10.35 6.10 16.64
CA LEU A 29 -8.90 6.33 16.75
C LEU A 29 -8.59 7.81 16.97
N ARG A 30 -9.26 8.68 16.20
CA ARG A 30 -9.10 10.14 16.34
C ARG A 30 -9.63 10.65 17.68
N ASP A 31 -10.83 10.23 18.08
CA ASP A 31 -11.44 10.63 19.36
C ASP A 31 -10.59 10.19 20.55
N THR A 32 -10.04 8.97 20.49
CA THR A 32 -9.08 8.46 21.48
C THR A 32 -7.85 9.35 21.57
N PHE A 33 -7.30 9.79 20.44
CA PHE A 33 -6.16 10.71 20.40
C PHE A 33 -6.51 12.08 21.01
N GLU A 34 -7.67 12.65 20.68
CA GLU A 34 -8.10 13.95 21.21
C GLU A 34 -8.42 13.91 22.71
N THR A 35 -9.04 12.82 23.19
CA THR A 35 -9.31 12.59 24.61
C THR A 35 -8.01 12.49 25.42
N ARG A 36 -6.98 11.86 24.84
CA ARG A 36 -5.65 11.73 25.44
C ARG A 36 -4.81 13.01 25.34
N HIS A 37 -5.11 13.87 24.37
CA HIS A 37 -4.44 15.16 24.16
C HIS A 37 -5.47 16.32 24.10
N PRO A 38 -6.18 16.56 25.21
CA PRO A 38 -7.23 17.57 25.24
C PRO A 38 -6.65 18.95 24.91
N ARG A 39 -7.38 19.76 24.14
CA ARG A 39 -6.94 21.09 23.67
C ARG A 39 -6.67 22.10 24.80
N HIS A 40 -6.92 21.74 26.06
CA HIS A 40 -6.68 22.62 27.21
C HIS A 40 -5.21 22.59 27.61
N GLU A 41 -4.52 23.73 27.46
CA GLU A 41 -3.05 23.87 27.54
C GLU A 41 -2.39 23.41 28.85
N ARG A 42 -3.18 23.24 29.93
CA ARG A 42 -2.67 22.78 31.24
C ARG A 42 -3.05 21.35 31.59
N SER A 43 -3.72 20.65 30.68
CA SER A 43 -4.16 19.28 30.88
C SER A 43 -3.13 18.34 30.26
N ALA A 44 -2.37 17.63 31.09
CA ALA A 44 -1.49 16.55 30.66
C ALA A 44 -2.05 15.21 31.11
N THR A 45 -2.06 14.22 30.22
CA THR A 45 -2.41 12.84 30.55
C THR A 45 -1.16 11.97 30.52
N ALA A 46 -1.23 10.74 31.04
CA ALA A 46 -0.12 9.79 30.92
C ALA A 46 0.25 9.52 29.43
N ALA A 47 -0.73 9.59 28.53
CA ALA A 47 -0.51 9.40 27.09
C ALA A 47 0.29 10.54 26.44
N SER A 48 0.30 11.75 27.04
CA SER A 48 1.13 12.86 26.59
C SER A 48 2.63 12.56 26.67
N PHE A 49 3.04 11.61 27.51
CA PHE A 49 4.44 11.21 27.70
C PHE A 49 4.84 9.97 26.89
N ARG A 50 3.94 9.41 26.05
CA ARG A 50 4.21 8.22 25.21
C ARG A 50 4.79 8.54 23.84
N TRP A 51 5.15 9.80 23.59
CA TRP A 51 5.64 10.27 22.29
C TRP A 51 7.12 10.60 22.35
N GLU A 52 7.90 9.96 21.48
CA GLU A 52 9.31 10.28 21.27
C GLU A 52 9.41 11.49 20.34
N ASN A 53 10.19 12.51 20.71
CA ASN A 53 10.65 13.51 19.76
C ASN A 53 11.77 12.91 18.90
N TRP A 54 11.42 12.42 17.73
CA TRP A 54 12.37 11.81 16.81
C TRP A 54 13.00 12.89 15.94
N HIS A 55 14.28 13.12 16.19
CA HIS A 55 15.09 14.07 15.46
C HIS A 55 16.28 13.37 14.81
N VAL A 56 16.43 13.54 13.50
CA VAL A 56 17.62 13.11 12.76
C VAL A 56 18.39 14.37 12.38
N GLY A 57 19.63 14.46 12.87
CA GLY A 57 20.51 15.60 12.69
C GLY A 57 20.81 15.93 11.22
N GLY A 58 21.43 17.09 10.98
CA GLY A 58 21.63 17.60 9.61
C GLY A 58 20.37 18.18 8.99
N GLY A 59 19.31 18.36 9.79
CA GLY A 59 18.01 18.86 9.34
C GLY A 59 17.19 17.82 8.59
N GLN A 60 17.49 16.52 8.73
CA GLN A 60 16.85 15.49 7.92
C GLN A 60 15.37 15.29 8.32
N TYR A 61 15.08 15.00 9.59
CA TYR A 61 13.69 14.83 10.08
C TYR A 61 13.50 15.40 11.49
N SER A 62 12.30 15.91 11.77
CA SER A 62 11.84 16.23 13.12
C SER A 62 10.35 15.97 13.23
N MET A 63 9.95 15.02 14.08
CA MET A 63 8.54 14.74 14.36
C MET A 63 8.33 14.03 15.69
N LEU A 64 7.09 14.01 16.17
CA LEU A 64 6.70 13.14 17.29
C LEU A 64 6.29 11.79 16.73
N ARG A 65 6.75 10.69 17.34
CA ARG A 65 6.30 9.35 16.96
C ARG A 65 6.05 8.44 18.16
N THR A 66 5.23 7.41 17.94
CA THR A 66 4.98 6.34 18.91
C THR A 66 4.49 5.08 18.18
N PRO A 67 4.78 3.86 18.66
CA PRO A 67 4.21 2.65 18.09
C PRO A 67 2.68 2.66 18.18
N CYS A 68 1.99 2.34 17.08
CA CYS A 68 0.53 2.40 17.01
C CYS A 68 -0.11 1.39 17.98
N ALA A 69 0.46 0.18 18.08
CA ALA A 69 0.02 -0.85 19.03
C ALA A 69 0.04 -0.33 20.47
N SER A 70 1.19 0.15 20.96
CA SER A 70 1.32 0.65 22.33
C SER A 70 0.47 1.87 22.65
N TYR A 71 0.05 2.61 21.62
CA TYR A 71 -0.91 3.70 21.77
C TYR A 71 -2.34 3.14 21.85
N PHE A 72 -2.83 2.40 20.86
CA PHE A 72 -4.24 1.96 20.80
C PHE A 72 -4.54 0.59 21.40
N SER A 73 -3.58 -0.05 22.09
CA SER A 73 -3.88 -1.24 22.88
C SER A 73 -4.95 -0.92 23.93
N PRO A 74 -5.90 -1.84 24.15
CA PRO A 74 -6.93 -1.63 25.16
C PRO A 74 -6.29 -1.47 26.54
N ASP A 75 -6.80 -0.50 27.31
CA ASP A 75 -6.58 -0.48 28.75
C ASP A 75 -7.40 -1.62 29.40
N ALA A 76 -7.09 -2.01 30.63
CA ALA A 76 -7.72 -3.17 31.28
C ALA A 76 -9.27 -3.11 31.39
N ASP A 77 -9.85 -1.92 31.19
CA ASP A 77 -11.29 -1.64 31.26
C ASP A 77 -11.92 -1.27 29.89
N ASP A 78 -11.13 -1.28 28.80
CA ASP A 78 -11.58 -0.97 27.44
C ASP A 78 -11.68 -2.25 26.59
N ASN A 79 -12.88 -2.54 26.08
CA ASN A 79 -13.12 -3.68 25.17
C ASN A 79 -12.92 -3.31 23.69
N SER A 80 -12.36 -2.14 23.39
CA SER A 80 -12.13 -1.70 22.02
C SER A 80 -10.86 -2.35 21.43
N ASN A 81 -11.03 -3.17 20.38
CA ASN A 81 -9.91 -3.77 19.63
C ASN A 81 -9.43 -2.84 18.51
N LEU A 82 -9.29 -1.53 18.79
CA LEU A 82 -9.03 -0.50 17.78
C LEU A 82 -7.77 -0.75 16.95
N PHE A 83 -6.72 -1.29 17.58
CA PHE A 83 -5.48 -1.62 16.88
C PHE A 83 -5.65 -2.80 15.90
N GLU A 84 -6.38 -3.84 16.30
CA GLU A 84 -6.67 -5.01 15.46
C GLU A 84 -7.57 -4.58 14.30
N ASP A 85 -8.67 -3.87 14.58
CA ASP A 85 -9.57 -3.33 13.56
C ASP A 85 -8.84 -2.48 12.51
N LEU A 86 -7.94 -1.60 12.96
CA LEU A 86 -7.12 -0.79 12.08
C LEU A 86 -6.22 -1.65 11.19
N THR A 87 -5.56 -2.64 11.79
CA THR A 87 -4.63 -3.52 11.09
C THR A 87 -5.36 -4.37 10.06
N ASP A 88 -6.53 -4.90 10.42
CA ASP A 88 -7.41 -5.65 9.52
C ASP A 88 -7.88 -4.78 8.35
N MET A 89 -8.31 -3.54 8.61
CA MET A 89 -8.74 -2.62 7.56
C MET A 89 -7.61 -2.27 6.56
N ILE A 90 -6.38 -2.03 7.06
CA ILE A 90 -5.23 -1.74 6.19
C ILE A 90 -4.82 -3.01 5.43
N THR A 91 -4.86 -4.18 6.08
CA THR A 91 -4.54 -5.46 5.45
C THR A 91 -5.55 -5.80 4.36
N GLU A 92 -6.85 -5.61 4.60
CA GLU A 92 -7.90 -5.81 3.60
C GLU A 92 -7.72 -4.86 2.40
N PHE A 93 -7.33 -3.60 2.65
CA PHE A 93 -6.94 -2.67 1.59
C PHE A 93 -5.74 -3.20 0.79
N GLY A 94 -4.69 -3.65 1.46
CA GLY A 94 -3.51 -4.26 0.84
C GLY A 94 -3.88 -5.46 -0.03
N GLN A 95 -4.71 -6.36 0.47
CA GLN A 95 -5.13 -7.57 -0.23
C GLN A 95 -5.93 -7.22 -1.48
N ARG A 96 -6.87 -6.28 -1.38
CA ARG A 96 -7.76 -5.91 -2.48
C ARG A 96 -7.09 -5.04 -3.53
N GLN A 97 -6.28 -4.09 -3.12
CA GLN A 97 -5.74 -3.06 -4.02
C GLN A 97 -4.33 -3.35 -4.50
N LEU A 98 -3.49 -4.00 -3.67
CA LEU A 98 -2.05 -4.18 -3.95
C LEU A 98 -1.66 -5.65 -4.07
N GLY A 99 -2.55 -6.56 -3.63
CA GLY A 99 -2.26 -7.98 -3.51
C GLY A 99 -1.21 -8.31 -2.46
N MET A 100 -1.20 -7.55 -1.36
CA MET A 100 -0.34 -7.75 -0.20
C MET A 100 -1.18 -8.22 0.98
N ASN A 101 -0.79 -9.29 1.66
CA ASN A 101 -1.59 -9.92 2.71
C ASN A 101 -1.12 -9.65 4.14
N ALA A 102 -0.04 -8.90 4.32
CA ALA A 102 0.45 -8.51 5.63
C ALA A 102 0.92 -7.05 5.65
N VAL A 103 0.94 -6.48 6.86
CA VAL A 103 1.52 -5.19 7.16
C VAL A 103 2.45 -5.29 8.36
N THR A 104 3.54 -4.53 8.32
CA THR A 104 4.40 -4.35 9.50
C THR A 104 3.63 -3.65 10.62
N PRO A 105 3.98 -3.86 11.90
CA PRO A 105 3.39 -3.11 13.02
C PRO A 105 3.43 -1.59 12.77
N PRO A 106 2.28 -0.92 12.61
CA PRO A 106 2.26 0.49 12.21
C PRO A 106 2.82 1.44 13.27
N TRP A 107 3.33 2.57 12.81
CA TRP A 107 3.74 3.71 13.62
C TRP A 107 2.72 4.83 13.53
N MET A 108 2.64 5.63 14.58
CA MET A 108 1.97 6.92 14.55
C MET A 108 3.00 8.04 14.48
N SER A 109 2.68 9.09 13.74
CA SER A 109 3.48 10.31 13.71
C SER A 109 2.61 11.56 13.77
N CYS A 110 3.06 12.54 14.55
CA CYS A 110 2.40 13.82 14.73
C CYS A 110 3.36 14.97 14.40
N TYR A 111 2.94 15.81 13.47
CA TYR A 111 3.69 16.97 12.99
C TYR A 111 2.99 18.24 13.45
N VAL A 112 3.73 19.07 14.18
CA VAL A 112 3.32 20.41 14.62
C VAL A 112 4.27 21.44 14.01
N ASP A 113 4.05 22.72 14.28
CA ASP A 113 4.83 23.85 13.78
C ASP A 113 6.34 23.58 13.84
N GLY A 114 7.00 23.67 12.69
CA GLY A 114 8.44 23.42 12.50
C GLY A 114 8.82 21.97 12.16
N HIS A 115 7.94 20.98 12.38
CA HIS A 115 8.21 19.59 12.04
C HIS A 115 8.21 19.37 10.52
N GLU A 116 9.13 18.55 10.04
CA GLU A 116 9.28 18.18 8.63
C GLU A 116 9.89 16.78 8.49
N GLN A 117 9.73 16.19 7.32
CA GLN A 117 10.48 15.02 6.92
C GLN A 117 11.08 15.29 5.54
N ARG A 118 12.40 15.47 5.44
CA ARG A 118 13.04 15.70 4.13
C ARG A 118 13.03 14.44 3.26
N LEU A 119 13.44 14.60 2.00
CA LEU A 119 13.42 13.52 1.03
C LEU A 119 14.27 12.34 1.47
N HIS A 120 13.70 11.14 1.34
CA HIS A 120 14.31 9.86 1.66
C HIS A 120 13.60 8.72 0.94
N THR A 121 14.13 7.50 1.10
CA THR A 121 13.57 6.26 0.55
C THR A 121 13.54 5.21 1.64
N ASP A 122 12.56 4.31 1.58
CA ASP A 122 12.33 3.25 2.57
C ASP A 122 12.51 1.84 1.94
N SER A 123 13.40 1.73 0.95
CA SER A 123 13.52 0.59 0.03
C SER A 123 13.72 -0.79 0.68
N THR A 124 14.10 -0.86 1.96
CA THR A 124 14.41 -2.11 2.67
C THR A 124 13.25 -2.69 3.48
N HIS A 125 12.09 -2.02 3.54
CA HIS A 125 11.03 -2.37 4.49
C HIS A 125 9.87 -3.19 3.91
N GLY A 126 9.68 -3.16 2.59
CA GLY A 126 8.62 -3.92 1.92
C GLY A 126 8.37 -3.39 0.51
N PRO A 127 7.51 -4.07 -0.28
CA PRO A 127 7.19 -3.65 -1.64
C PRO A 127 6.34 -2.37 -1.72
N TRP A 128 5.61 -2.03 -0.66
CA TRP A 128 4.73 -0.87 -0.60
C TRP A 128 4.81 -0.22 0.80
N ALA A 129 4.96 1.10 0.85
CA ALA A 129 4.74 1.90 2.04
C ALA A 129 3.32 2.46 2.05
N PHE A 130 2.79 2.80 3.22
CA PHE A 130 1.53 3.50 3.34
C PHE A 130 1.54 4.62 4.39
N VAL A 131 0.69 5.62 4.16
CA VAL A 131 0.37 6.70 5.10
C VAL A 131 -1.15 6.89 5.14
N LEU A 132 -1.77 6.60 6.27
CA LEU A 132 -3.17 6.85 6.57
C LEU A 132 -3.31 8.10 7.44
N SER A 133 -4.05 9.10 6.99
CA SER A 133 -4.24 10.33 7.78
C SER A 133 -5.42 10.23 8.75
N LEU A 134 -5.17 10.70 9.97
CA LEU A 134 -6.16 10.94 11.02
C LEU A 134 -6.30 12.44 11.32
N THR A 135 -6.06 13.30 10.33
CA THR A 135 -6.11 14.77 10.50
C THR A 135 -7.47 15.30 10.06
N PRO A 136 -8.31 15.81 10.98
CA PRO A 136 -9.63 16.35 10.64
C PRO A 136 -9.54 17.62 9.78
N ASP A 137 -10.61 17.94 9.05
CA ASP A 137 -10.66 19.06 8.11
C ASP A 137 -10.38 20.42 8.77
N ASP A 138 -10.82 20.63 10.02
CA ASP A 138 -10.52 21.86 10.79
C ASP A 138 -9.02 22.01 11.08
N CYS A 139 -8.33 20.89 11.28
CA CYS A 139 -6.90 20.84 11.49
C CYS A 139 -6.15 21.02 10.17
N VAL A 140 -6.60 20.39 9.08
CA VAL A 140 -6.03 20.60 7.73
C VAL A 140 -6.13 22.06 7.31
N THR A 141 -7.27 22.71 7.54
CA THR A 141 -7.49 24.14 7.25
C THR A 141 -6.57 25.06 8.06
N ALA A 142 -6.12 24.60 9.24
CA ALA A 142 -5.20 25.36 10.09
C ALA A 142 -3.73 25.24 9.69
N LEU A 143 -3.40 24.34 8.75
CA LEU A 143 -2.07 24.25 8.16
C LEU A 143 -1.91 25.36 7.12
N GLU A 144 -0.75 26.02 7.09
CA GLU A 144 -0.43 26.91 5.96
C GLU A 144 -0.52 26.15 4.62
N ASP A 145 -0.66 26.90 3.51
CA ASP A 145 -0.80 26.25 2.21
C ASP A 145 0.42 25.37 1.88
N GLY A 146 0.17 24.13 1.46
CA GLY A 146 1.12 23.04 1.33
C GLY A 146 1.69 22.42 2.62
N GLY A 147 1.52 23.04 3.79
CA GLY A 147 2.14 22.59 5.04
C GLY A 147 1.70 21.19 5.46
N GLY A 148 2.65 20.30 5.76
CA GLY A 148 2.38 18.91 6.14
C GLY A 148 1.96 17.99 5.00
N ASP A 149 1.99 18.42 3.74
CA ASP A 149 1.69 17.52 2.63
C ASP A 149 2.74 16.41 2.51
N THR A 150 2.28 15.20 2.21
CA THR A 150 3.19 14.14 1.77
C THR A 150 3.67 14.47 0.36
N LEU A 151 4.98 14.48 0.14
CA LEU A 151 5.61 14.68 -1.16
C LEU A 151 6.14 13.35 -1.65
N ILE A 152 5.78 12.94 -2.87
CA ILE A 152 6.32 11.74 -3.53
C ILE A 152 6.85 12.17 -4.88
N MET A 153 8.12 11.87 -5.16
CA MET A 153 8.74 12.21 -6.43
C MET A 153 8.05 11.44 -7.56
N ASN A 154 7.72 12.13 -8.65
CA ASN A 154 7.12 11.51 -9.82
C ASN A 154 8.13 10.52 -10.44
N PRO A 155 7.74 9.26 -10.74
CA PRO A 155 8.67 8.27 -11.29
C PRO A 155 9.38 8.71 -12.58
N SER A 156 8.71 9.50 -13.43
CA SER A 156 9.30 10.04 -14.67
C SER A 156 10.50 10.95 -14.43
N VAL A 157 10.64 11.53 -13.23
CA VAL A 157 11.79 12.37 -12.84
C VAL A 157 13.02 11.53 -12.59
N LEU A 158 12.86 10.27 -12.17
CA LEU A 158 13.98 9.37 -11.94
C LEU A 158 14.64 8.93 -13.26
N ASP A 159 13.91 9.05 -14.37
CA ASP A 159 14.42 8.87 -15.73
C ASP A 159 14.34 10.19 -16.54
N TYR A 160 14.78 11.28 -15.91
CA TYR A 160 14.60 12.64 -16.40
C TYR A 160 15.04 12.85 -17.85
N TRP A 161 16.21 12.34 -18.23
CA TRP A 161 16.82 12.64 -19.52
C TRP A 161 16.15 11.95 -20.69
N ARG A 162 15.52 10.78 -20.49
CA ARG A 162 14.79 10.10 -21.57
C ARG A 162 13.50 10.82 -21.94
N GLY A 163 12.85 11.47 -20.96
CA GLY A 163 11.63 12.25 -21.16
C GLY A 163 11.84 13.76 -21.29
N TYR A 164 13.09 14.23 -21.39
CA TYR A 164 13.36 15.67 -21.40
C TYR A 164 12.92 16.32 -22.72
N ASP A 165 12.01 17.28 -22.61
CA ASP A 165 11.36 17.97 -23.73
C ASP A 165 11.84 19.42 -23.92
N GLY A 166 12.83 19.86 -23.14
CA GLY A 166 13.37 21.23 -23.22
C GLY A 166 12.59 22.27 -22.41
N PHE A 167 11.48 21.92 -21.77
CA PHE A 167 10.68 22.85 -20.98
C PHE A 167 11.13 22.91 -19.51
N ALA A 168 10.92 24.07 -18.88
CA ALA A 168 11.13 24.25 -17.45
C ALA A 168 10.12 23.40 -16.67
N ARG A 169 10.56 22.86 -15.52
CA ARG A 169 9.74 22.05 -14.61
C ARG A 169 9.60 22.79 -13.28
N GLU A 170 8.39 22.82 -12.76
CA GLU A 170 8.05 23.36 -11.45
C GLU A 170 7.88 22.24 -10.42
N GLU A 171 7.75 22.56 -9.13
CA GLU A 171 7.65 21.55 -8.06
C GLU A 171 6.55 20.50 -8.30
N GLY A 172 5.40 20.91 -8.85
CA GLY A 172 4.29 20.00 -9.16
C GLY A 172 4.58 19.03 -10.32
N ASP A 173 5.52 19.34 -11.19
CA ASP A 173 6.00 18.41 -12.22
C ASP A 173 6.99 17.39 -11.63
N LEU A 174 7.66 17.75 -10.53
CA LEU A 174 8.66 16.93 -9.88
C LEU A 174 8.07 16.03 -8.80
N PHE A 175 7.05 16.50 -8.10
CA PHE A 175 6.45 15.83 -6.96
C PHE A 175 4.92 15.81 -7.06
N GLN A 176 4.36 14.65 -6.76
CA GLN A 176 2.98 14.55 -6.34
C GLN A 176 2.88 15.00 -4.87
N SER A 177 2.07 16.04 -4.62
CA SER A 177 1.80 16.55 -3.28
C SER A 177 0.42 16.10 -2.82
N VAL A 178 0.36 15.44 -1.66
CA VAL A 178 -0.88 14.87 -1.12
C VAL A 178 -1.18 15.42 0.27
N ARG A 179 -2.26 16.19 0.34
CA ARG A 179 -2.81 16.77 1.57
C ARG A 179 -3.25 15.68 2.57
N PRO A 180 -3.00 15.83 3.88
CA PRO A 180 -3.30 14.80 4.87
C PRO A 180 -4.77 14.83 5.31
N GLN A 181 -5.74 14.62 4.42
CA GLN A 181 -7.17 14.65 4.78
C GLN A 181 -7.61 13.43 5.61
N MET A 182 -8.56 13.61 6.52
CA MET A 182 -9.06 12.54 7.39
C MET A 182 -9.48 11.31 6.59
N GLY A 183 -8.91 10.16 6.92
CA GLY A 183 -9.26 8.89 6.29
C GLY A 183 -8.72 8.67 4.89
N ARG A 184 -7.91 9.60 4.36
CA ARG A 184 -7.13 9.37 3.14
C ARG A 184 -6.00 8.40 3.44
N ILE A 185 -5.89 7.35 2.64
CA ILE A 185 -4.69 6.50 2.59
C ILE A 185 -3.90 6.77 1.32
N ILE A 186 -2.59 6.83 1.47
CA ILE A 186 -1.63 6.83 0.38
C ILE A 186 -0.89 5.51 0.48
N ALA A 187 -0.81 4.74 -0.59
CA ALA A 187 0.13 3.63 -0.72
C ALA A 187 1.09 3.95 -1.87
N PHE A 188 2.38 3.72 -1.69
CA PHE A 188 3.37 4.01 -2.72
C PHE A 188 4.57 3.08 -2.67
N ASP A 189 5.27 3.00 -3.79
CA ASP A 189 6.54 2.31 -3.95
C ASP A 189 7.63 3.01 -3.10
N PRO A 190 8.16 2.34 -2.06
CA PRO A 190 9.06 2.98 -1.10
C PRO A 190 10.45 3.32 -1.68
N ARG A 191 10.74 2.86 -2.90
CA ARG A 191 11.95 3.24 -3.64
C ARG A 191 11.89 4.68 -4.16
N LEU A 192 10.69 5.25 -4.29
CA LEU A 192 10.54 6.64 -4.72
C LEU A 192 10.98 7.59 -3.60
N PRO A 193 11.81 8.61 -3.90
CA PRO A 193 12.11 9.67 -2.94
C PRO A 193 10.84 10.39 -2.48
N HIS A 194 10.64 10.47 -1.17
CA HIS A 194 9.44 11.06 -0.57
C HIS A 194 9.73 11.75 0.77
N GLY A 195 8.78 12.55 1.25
CA GLY A 195 8.91 13.29 2.50
C GLY A 195 7.61 13.97 2.93
N VAL A 196 7.71 14.85 3.92
CA VAL A 196 6.61 15.65 4.47
C VAL A 196 7.03 17.11 4.49
N ARG A 197 6.29 17.95 3.76
CA ARG A 197 6.54 19.41 3.74
C ARG A 197 6.43 19.95 5.16
N GLN A 198 7.31 20.88 5.52
CA GLN A 198 7.33 21.49 6.84
C GLN A 198 5.94 21.98 7.26
N VAL A 199 5.51 21.57 8.45
CA VAL A 199 4.26 22.05 9.07
C VAL A 199 4.49 23.44 9.63
N ARG A 200 3.56 24.35 9.35
CA ARG A 200 3.51 25.70 9.90
C ARG A 200 2.11 26.00 10.43
N GLY A 201 2.04 26.60 11.61
CA GLY A 201 0.79 27.00 12.25
C GLY A 201 0.47 26.26 13.57
N PRO A 202 0.05 24.98 13.53
CA PRO A 202 -0.44 24.30 14.74
C PRO A 202 0.70 23.94 15.69
N ARG A 203 0.69 24.47 16.91
CA ARG A 203 1.67 24.12 17.95
C ARG A 203 1.23 22.99 18.88
N HIS A 204 -0.07 22.72 18.94
CA HIS A 204 -0.65 21.69 19.80
C HIS A 204 -0.85 20.39 19.02
N MET A 205 -0.53 19.24 19.61
CA MET A 205 -0.60 17.92 18.94
C MET A 205 -2.00 17.60 18.40
N SER A 206 -3.05 17.90 19.16
CA SER A 206 -4.44 17.70 18.69
C SER A 206 -4.85 18.58 17.51
N ARG A 207 -4.02 19.57 17.11
CA ARG A 207 -4.21 20.35 15.89
C ARG A 207 -3.17 20.06 14.81
N GLY A 208 -2.17 19.24 15.12
CA GLY A 208 -1.12 18.86 14.18
C GLY A 208 -1.61 17.85 13.13
N ARG A 209 -0.78 17.63 12.12
CA ARG A 209 -0.96 16.53 11.17
C ARG A 209 -0.69 15.22 11.90
N LEU A 210 -1.70 14.38 12.02
CA LEU A 210 -1.63 13.06 12.63
C LEU A 210 -1.77 12.00 11.54
N VAL A 211 -0.82 11.08 11.47
CA VAL A 211 -0.84 9.96 10.52
C VAL A 211 -0.46 8.65 11.19
N ILE A 212 -0.97 7.57 10.64
CA ILE A 212 -0.50 6.19 10.86
C ILE A 212 0.25 5.79 9.59
N HIS A 213 1.41 5.17 9.73
CA HIS A 213 2.22 4.74 8.59
C HIS A 213 2.94 3.43 8.88
N GLY A 214 3.37 2.77 7.81
CA GLY A 214 4.09 1.50 7.86
C GLY A 214 4.28 0.94 6.47
N TRP A 215 4.58 -0.35 6.39
CA TRP A 215 4.83 -1.04 5.13
C TRP A 215 3.95 -2.27 5.01
N PHE A 216 3.54 -2.57 3.79
CA PHE A 216 3.07 -3.90 3.43
C PHE A 216 4.28 -4.83 3.35
N SER A 217 4.14 -6.05 3.85
CA SER A 217 5.23 -7.02 3.97
C SER A 217 4.79 -8.42 3.54
N GLU A 218 5.76 -9.33 3.46
CA GLU A 218 5.54 -10.77 3.27
C GLU A 218 4.64 -11.15 2.07
N PRO A 219 4.97 -10.71 0.85
CA PRO A 219 4.22 -11.06 -0.35
C PRO A 219 4.19 -12.58 -0.52
N THR A 220 3.05 -13.19 -0.22
CA THR A 220 2.81 -14.62 -0.37
C THR A 220 1.47 -14.85 -1.08
N PRO A 221 1.34 -15.93 -1.87
CA PRO A 221 0.06 -16.23 -2.51
C PRO A 221 -1.05 -16.45 -1.48
N PHE A 222 -2.26 -16.01 -1.80
CA PHE A 222 -3.44 -16.24 -0.97
C PHE A 222 -4.70 -16.43 -1.81
N PHE A 223 -5.70 -17.09 -1.21
CA PHE A 223 -6.92 -17.54 -1.88
C PHE A 223 -8.13 -16.88 -1.22
N TYR A 224 -9.09 -16.45 -2.04
CA TYR A 224 -10.44 -16.11 -1.63
C TYR A 224 -11.46 -16.91 -2.42
N GLY A 225 -12.55 -17.33 -1.77
CA GLY A 225 -13.64 -18.03 -2.44
C GLY A 225 -13.54 -19.55 -2.35
N GLY A 226 -13.97 -20.24 -3.39
CA GLY A 226 -14.27 -21.68 -3.33
C GLY A 226 -13.07 -22.60 -3.08
N LEU A 227 -11.84 -22.16 -3.34
CA LEU A 227 -10.61 -22.94 -3.12
C LEU A 227 -9.84 -22.58 -1.84
N ALA A 228 -10.27 -21.55 -1.10
CA ALA A 228 -9.65 -21.20 0.18
C ALA A 228 -10.04 -22.24 1.25
N VAL A 229 -9.13 -22.54 2.19
CA VAL A 229 -9.42 -23.38 3.36
C VAL A 229 -10.70 -22.90 4.04
N SER A 230 -11.73 -23.74 4.03
CA SER A 230 -12.93 -23.51 4.83
C SER A 230 -12.72 -24.09 6.22
N ASN A 231 -13.21 -23.39 7.24
CA ASN A 231 -13.25 -23.91 8.62
C ASN A 231 -14.26 -25.07 8.80
N ASN A 232 -14.81 -25.61 7.71
CA ASN A 232 -15.76 -26.71 7.72
C ASN A 232 -15.03 -28.03 7.39
N PRO A 233 -14.78 -28.91 8.38
CA PRO A 233 -14.03 -30.15 8.19
C PRO A 233 -14.66 -31.11 7.18
N GLU A 234 -15.97 -31.00 6.92
CA GLU A 234 -16.70 -31.86 5.98
C GLU A 234 -16.45 -31.52 4.50
N GLU A 235 -15.83 -30.37 4.21
CA GLU A 235 -15.60 -29.88 2.84
C GLU A 235 -14.19 -30.22 2.29
N GLY A 236 -13.30 -30.75 3.14
CA GLY A 236 -11.94 -31.14 2.71
C GLY A 236 -11.05 -29.97 2.28
N GLY A 237 -11.26 -28.78 2.85
CA GLY A 237 -10.64 -27.51 2.41
C GLY A 237 -9.10 -27.54 2.31
N GLU A 238 -8.41 -28.19 3.25
CA GLU A 238 -6.94 -28.30 3.23
C GLU A 238 -6.41 -29.04 2.00
N ALA A 239 -7.01 -30.19 1.65
CA ALA A 239 -6.60 -30.98 0.49
C ALA A 239 -6.93 -30.27 -0.83
N LEU A 240 -8.00 -29.46 -0.85
CA LEU A 240 -8.38 -28.67 -2.02
C LEU A 240 -7.42 -27.50 -2.26
N GLU A 241 -7.05 -26.79 -1.20
CA GLU A 241 -6.06 -25.71 -1.26
C GLU A 241 -4.68 -26.27 -1.64
N GLU A 242 -4.25 -27.40 -1.08
CA GLU A 242 -2.99 -28.07 -1.46
C GLU A 242 -2.96 -28.45 -2.95
N ALA A 243 -4.07 -29.01 -3.47
CA ALA A 243 -4.18 -29.32 -4.88
C ALA A 243 -4.15 -28.05 -5.77
N ALA A 244 -4.77 -26.96 -5.31
CA ALA A 244 -4.74 -25.67 -6.01
C ALA A 244 -3.33 -25.05 -5.99
N ALA A 245 -2.63 -25.11 -4.85
CA ALA A 245 -1.25 -24.67 -4.71
C ALA A 245 -0.32 -25.43 -5.66
N SER A 246 -0.48 -26.75 -5.78
CA SER A 246 0.31 -27.55 -6.73
C SER A 246 0.10 -27.15 -8.20
N VAL A 247 -1.15 -26.81 -8.58
CA VAL A 247 -1.45 -26.27 -9.93
C VAL A 247 -0.78 -24.92 -10.13
N LEU A 248 -0.85 -24.04 -9.13
CA LEU A 248 -0.21 -22.73 -9.16
C LEU A 248 1.31 -22.89 -9.33
N ASP A 249 1.97 -23.72 -8.52
CA ASP A 249 3.40 -23.99 -8.61
C ASP A 249 3.83 -24.47 -10.00
N GLY A 250 3.02 -25.35 -10.62
CA GLY A 250 3.24 -25.79 -12.00
C GLY A 250 3.18 -24.64 -13.02
N ALA A 251 2.18 -23.76 -12.91
CA ALA A 251 2.06 -22.59 -13.77
C ALA A 251 3.21 -21.59 -13.55
N LEU A 252 3.60 -21.36 -12.29
CA LEU A 252 4.70 -20.48 -11.94
C LEU A 252 6.04 -21.02 -12.46
N SER A 253 6.26 -22.34 -12.38
CA SER A 253 7.46 -22.97 -12.94
C SER A 253 7.61 -22.73 -14.45
N VAL A 254 6.50 -22.82 -15.21
CA VAL A 254 6.48 -22.50 -16.64
C VAL A 254 6.83 -21.03 -16.89
N ALA A 255 6.20 -20.11 -16.15
CA ALA A 255 6.47 -18.69 -16.28
C ALA A 255 7.92 -18.34 -15.93
N MET A 256 8.43 -18.84 -14.81
CA MET A 256 9.82 -18.61 -14.36
C MET A 256 10.83 -19.17 -15.36
N GLY A 257 10.51 -20.28 -16.02
CA GLY A 257 11.33 -20.82 -17.12
C GLY A 257 11.51 -19.80 -18.26
N SER A 258 10.44 -19.11 -18.67
CA SER A 258 10.52 -18.04 -19.67
C SER A 258 11.23 -16.79 -19.12
N ILE A 259 10.89 -16.38 -17.90
CA ILE A 259 11.37 -15.14 -17.28
C ILE A 259 12.86 -15.17 -16.97
N SER A 260 13.40 -16.34 -16.62
CA SER A 260 14.83 -16.50 -16.28
C SER A 260 15.81 -16.10 -17.40
N SER A 261 15.30 -15.95 -18.63
CA SER A 261 16.07 -15.55 -19.81
C SER A 261 15.86 -14.08 -20.22
N LEU A 262 15.00 -13.35 -19.52
CA LEU A 262 14.67 -11.96 -19.82
C LEU A 262 15.67 -10.99 -19.16
N GLY A 263 15.63 -9.72 -19.59
CA GLY A 263 16.43 -8.64 -19.03
C GLY A 263 16.15 -8.39 -17.53
N ARG A 264 17.03 -7.62 -16.89
CA ARG A 264 16.96 -7.32 -15.45
C ARG A 264 15.82 -6.37 -15.15
N LEU A 265 15.06 -6.72 -14.12
CA LEU A 265 13.90 -5.99 -13.64
C LEU A 265 13.97 -5.90 -12.13
N THR A 266 13.48 -4.80 -11.57
CA THR A 266 13.32 -4.66 -10.12
C THR A 266 11.93 -4.13 -9.80
N GLY A 267 11.33 -4.62 -8.72
CA GLY A 267 10.06 -4.11 -8.20
C GLY A 267 9.08 -5.22 -7.86
N CYS A 268 7.81 -4.86 -7.78
CA CYS A 268 6.74 -5.75 -7.40
C CYS A 268 5.67 -5.80 -8.49
N LEU A 269 5.19 -7.01 -8.76
CA LEU A 269 4.00 -7.25 -9.57
C LEU A 269 3.09 -8.17 -8.76
N SER A 270 1.81 -7.85 -8.64
CA SER A 270 0.84 -8.76 -8.05
C SER A 270 -0.27 -9.05 -9.05
N ALA A 271 -0.51 -10.33 -9.32
CA ALA A 271 -1.53 -10.78 -10.24
C ALA A 271 -2.70 -11.42 -9.49
N ARG A 272 -3.93 -11.09 -9.89
CA ARG A 272 -5.15 -11.76 -9.45
C ARG A 272 -5.64 -12.68 -10.55
N VAL A 273 -5.75 -13.96 -10.22
CA VAL A 273 -6.27 -15.01 -11.09
C VAL A 273 -7.69 -15.34 -10.66
N THR A 274 -8.66 -15.12 -11.55
CA THR A 274 -10.06 -15.47 -11.30
C THR A 274 -10.37 -16.84 -11.88
N VAL A 275 -10.72 -17.78 -11.01
CA VAL A 275 -10.98 -19.20 -11.34
C VAL A 275 -12.47 -19.49 -11.24
N CYS A 276 -13.05 -20.04 -12.30
CA CYS A 276 -14.45 -20.44 -12.32
C CYS A 276 -14.69 -21.66 -11.43
N GLY A 277 -15.51 -21.51 -10.38
CA GLY A 277 -15.86 -22.54 -9.40
C GLY A 277 -16.64 -23.73 -9.96
N LYS A 278 -17.13 -23.64 -11.21
CA LYS A 278 -17.81 -24.74 -11.91
C LYS A 278 -16.90 -25.58 -12.80
N THR A 279 -15.81 -24.99 -13.27
CA THR A 279 -15.00 -25.59 -14.34
C THR A 279 -13.52 -25.71 -13.99
N GLY A 280 -13.06 -24.99 -12.96
CA GLY A 280 -11.67 -24.87 -12.58
C GLY A 280 -10.84 -24.07 -13.59
N LYS A 281 -11.46 -23.51 -14.64
CA LYS A 281 -10.76 -22.72 -15.66
C LYS A 281 -10.51 -21.31 -15.14
N VAL A 282 -9.33 -20.79 -15.48
CA VAL A 282 -9.05 -19.36 -15.33
C VAL A 282 -9.91 -18.58 -16.32
N THR A 283 -10.53 -17.51 -15.82
CA THR A 283 -11.44 -16.62 -16.54
C THR A 283 -10.93 -15.19 -16.62
N GLY A 284 -9.94 -14.83 -15.79
CA GLY A 284 -9.27 -13.54 -15.82
C GLY A 284 -7.92 -13.60 -15.10
N VAL A 285 -6.99 -12.78 -15.56
CA VAL A 285 -5.69 -12.52 -14.92
C VAL A 285 -5.46 -11.02 -14.96
N ASP A 286 -5.59 -10.37 -13.81
CA ASP A 286 -5.52 -8.92 -13.67
C ASP A 286 -4.31 -8.51 -12.83
N ALA A 287 -3.58 -7.48 -13.23
CA ALA A 287 -2.54 -6.90 -12.38
C ALA A 287 -3.18 -6.00 -11.31
N LEU A 288 -2.94 -6.30 -10.04
CA LEU A 288 -3.33 -5.46 -8.90
C LEU A 288 -2.32 -4.35 -8.64
N CYS A 289 -1.04 -4.71 -8.67
CA CYS A 289 0.05 -3.73 -8.59
C CYS A 289 1.13 -4.07 -9.59
N ASP A 290 1.78 -3.03 -10.11
CA ASP A 290 2.90 -3.15 -11.04
C ASP A 290 3.82 -1.94 -10.82
N THR A 291 4.92 -2.19 -10.12
CA THR A 291 5.99 -1.24 -9.88
C THR A 291 7.26 -1.67 -10.61
N LEU A 292 7.17 -2.55 -11.61
CA LEU A 292 8.34 -3.09 -12.28
C LEU A 292 9.09 -1.97 -13.02
N VAL A 293 10.40 -1.90 -12.77
CA VAL A 293 11.33 -1.01 -13.45
C VAL A 293 12.36 -1.87 -14.18
N VAL A 294 12.50 -1.65 -15.48
CA VAL A 294 13.50 -2.31 -16.32
C VAL A 294 14.86 -1.67 -16.04
N ASP A 295 15.92 -2.47 -15.96
CA ASP A 295 17.27 -1.96 -15.95
C ASP A 295 17.48 -1.05 -17.18
N PRO A 296 17.99 0.19 -17.01
CA PRO A 296 18.24 1.10 -18.11
C PRO A 296 19.03 0.50 -19.28
N ASP A 297 19.93 -0.44 -19.01
CA ASP A 297 20.76 -1.12 -20.02
C ASP A 297 19.99 -2.17 -20.83
N ASP A 298 18.87 -2.68 -20.31
CA ASP A 298 18.04 -3.72 -20.93
C ASP A 298 16.85 -3.13 -21.73
N PHE A 299 16.77 -1.81 -21.84
CA PHE A 299 15.76 -1.11 -22.63
C PHE A 299 16.02 -1.25 -24.14
N GLN A 300 15.12 -1.91 -24.88
CA GLN A 300 15.30 -2.18 -26.31
C GLN A 300 14.65 -1.14 -27.26
N GLY A 301 13.97 -0.13 -26.71
CA GLY A 301 13.41 0.99 -27.49
C GLY A 301 11.87 1.05 -27.53
N ILE A 302 11.37 2.07 -28.22
CA ILE A 302 9.94 2.27 -28.50
C ILE A 302 9.62 1.60 -29.84
N ILE A 303 8.77 0.59 -29.84
CA ILE A 303 8.35 -0.17 -31.03
C ILE A 303 7.05 0.35 -31.67
N GLY A 304 6.35 1.26 -31.00
CA GLY A 304 5.13 1.86 -31.52
C GLY A 304 4.54 2.89 -30.58
N TYR A 305 3.34 3.36 -30.90
CA TYR A 305 2.53 4.22 -30.04
C TYR A 305 1.10 3.69 -30.00
N THR A 306 0.43 3.84 -28.87
CA THR A 306 -1.00 3.53 -28.73
C THR A 306 -1.85 4.56 -29.49
N GLU A 307 -3.15 4.32 -29.61
CA GLU A 307 -4.09 5.30 -30.21
C GLU A 307 -4.13 6.65 -29.46
N ASN A 308 -3.62 6.69 -28.23
CA ASN A 308 -3.52 7.89 -27.40
C ASN A 308 -2.11 8.51 -27.41
N ASP A 309 -1.25 8.15 -28.38
CA ASP A 309 0.14 8.62 -28.50
C ASP A 309 1.06 8.25 -27.31
N GLU A 310 0.71 7.17 -26.58
CA GLU A 310 1.58 6.64 -25.53
C GLU A 310 2.61 5.68 -26.14
N PRO A 311 3.92 5.80 -25.83
CA PRO A 311 4.93 4.91 -26.40
C PRO A 311 4.73 3.46 -25.96
N ILE A 312 4.78 2.54 -26.92
CA ILE A 312 4.82 1.10 -26.71
C ILE A 312 6.29 0.68 -26.72
N THR A 313 6.77 0.17 -25.58
CA THR A 313 8.14 -0.34 -25.44
C THR A 313 8.12 -1.87 -25.53
N GLU A 314 9.09 -2.43 -26.26
CA GLU A 314 9.41 -3.85 -26.17
C GLU A 314 10.54 -3.94 -25.16
N ASP A 315 10.21 -4.35 -23.94
CA ASP A 315 11.15 -4.42 -22.84
C ASP A 315 10.87 -5.66 -22.00
N ALA A 316 11.83 -5.98 -21.12
CA ALA A 316 11.73 -7.15 -20.25
C ALA A 316 10.44 -7.15 -19.41
N ARG A 317 9.87 -5.98 -19.09
CA ARG A 317 8.63 -5.89 -18.31
C ARG A 317 7.45 -6.41 -19.14
N ALA A 318 7.33 -6.02 -20.40
CA ALA A 318 6.28 -6.52 -21.29
C ALA A 318 6.36 -8.05 -21.45
N ASP A 319 7.57 -8.58 -21.61
CA ASP A 319 7.81 -10.03 -21.73
C ASP A 319 7.46 -10.79 -20.44
N VAL A 320 7.81 -10.24 -19.26
CA VAL A 320 7.41 -10.80 -17.96
C VAL A 320 5.89 -10.85 -17.83
N LEU A 321 5.20 -9.75 -18.15
CA LEU A 321 3.74 -9.69 -18.06
C LEU A 321 3.09 -10.71 -18.99
N LEU A 322 3.61 -10.86 -20.22
CA LEU A 322 3.11 -11.83 -21.19
C LEU A 322 3.33 -13.28 -20.73
N ALA A 323 4.53 -13.59 -20.23
CA ALA A 323 4.87 -14.92 -19.72
C ALA A 323 3.97 -15.33 -18.54
N LEU A 324 3.80 -14.44 -17.56
CA LEU A 324 2.93 -14.66 -16.41
C LEU A 324 1.48 -14.82 -16.83
N HIS A 325 0.96 -13.90 -17.64
CA HIS A 325 -0.41 -13.97 -18.13
C HIS A 325 -0.67 -15.27 -18.89
N GLY A 326 0.23 -15.67 -19.79
CA GLY A 326 0.11 -16.90 -20.58
C GLY A 326 0.10 -18.17 -19.72
N ALA A 327 1.02 -18.27 -18.76
CA ALA A 327 1.11 -19.42 -17.87
C ALA A 327 -0.10 -19.51 -16.92
N LEU A 328 -0.48 -18.40 -16.27
CA LEU A 328 -1.60 -18.36 -15.34
C LEU A 328 -2.93 -18.59 -16.05
N SER A 329 -3.16 -17.96 -17.21
CA SER A 329 -4.42 -18.13 -17.97
C SER A 329 -4.62 -19.56 -18.50
N SER A 330 -3.54 -20.29 -18.71
CA SER A 330 -3.57 -21.67 -19.21
C SER A 330 -3.78 -22.71 -18.09
N ALA A 331 -3.67 -22.29 -16.82
CA ALA A 331 -3.83 -23.17 -15.67
C ALA A 331 -5.27 -23.69 -15.54
N LYS A 332 -5.39 -24.89 -14.95
CA LYS A 332 -6.69 -25.50 -14.63
C LYS A 332 -6.67 -26.03 -13.21
N PHE A 333 -7.43 -25.36 -12.36
CA PHE A 333 -7.54 -25.63 -10.93
C PHE A 333 -8.57 -26.72 -10.63
N PRO A 334 -8.52 -27.34 -9.44
CA PRO A 334 -9.59 -28.22 -8.99
C PRO A 334 -10.93 -27.48 -8.87
N VAL A 335 -12.01 -28.25 -8.87
CA VAL A 335 -13.38 -27.74 -8.74
C VAL A 335 -13.85 -28.01 -7.31
N PRO A 336 -14.28 -27.01 -6.53
CA PRO A 336 -14.83 -27.21 -5.19
C PRO A 336 -16.06 -28.13 -5.24
N LEU A 337 -16.24 -28.97 -4.21
CA LEU A 337 -17.41 -29.86 -4.11
C LEU A 337 -18.74 -29.09 -4.05
N SER A 338 -18.72 -27.86 -3.51
CA SER A 338 -19.86 -26.93 -3.49
C SER A 338 -20.20 -26.32 -4.86
N GLY A 339 -19.30 -26.49 -5.86
CA GLY A 339 -19.54 -26.30 -7.30
C GLY A 339 -20.06 -24.93 -7.76
N THR A 340 -20.00 -23.87 -6.94
CA THR A 340 -20.73 -22.61 -7.24
C THR A 340 -19.94 -21.33 -7.01
N ASN A 341 -18.98 -21.29 -6.08
CA ASN A 341 -18.23 -20.07 -5.81
C ASN A 341 -16.93 -20.04 -6.62
N ASP A 342 -16.75 -18.96 -7.38
CA ASP A 342 -15.48 -18.65 -8.02
C ASP A 342 -14.41 -18.36 -6.97
N THR A 343 -13.14 -18.45 -7.38
CA THR A 343 -11.99 -18.20 -6.54
C THR A 343 -11.15 -17.07 -7.11
N GLU A 344 -10.72 -16.15 -6.27
CA GLU A 344 -9.65 -15.20 -6.59
C GLU A 344 -8.37 -15.69 -5.92
N ILE A 345 -7.34 -15.97 -6.74
CA ILE A 345 -6.01 -16.32 -6.27
C ILE A 345 -5.11 -15.13 -6.52
N THR A 346 -4.53 -14.56 -5.47
CA THR A 346 -3.57 -13.45 -5.62
C THR A 346 -2.16 -14.00 -5.51
N VAL A 347 -1.31 -13.60 -6.44
CA VAL A 347 0.05 -14.10 -6.59
C VAL A 347 1.01 -12.91 -6.71
N PRO A 348 1.72 -12.57 -5.63
CA PRO A 348 2.72 -11.52 -5.69
C PRO A 348 4.07 -12.05 -6.18
N PHE A 349 4.78 -11.19 -6.92
CA PHE A 349 6.10 -11.42 -7.49
C PHE A 349 7.01 -10.26 -7.06
N ILE A 350 8.20 -10.59 -6.56
CA ILE A 350 9.24 -9.64 -6.23
C ILE A 350 10.43 -9.90 -7.15
N PHE A 351 10.88 -8.85 -7.82
CA PHE A 351 12.04 -8.86 -8.71
C PHE A 351 13.14 -8.02 -8.06
N GLU A 352 14.33 -8.61 -7.94
CA GLU A 352 15.51 -8.01 -7.29
C GLU A 352 16.65 -7.78 -8.28
#